data_AF-A0A940ZFJ3-F1
#
_entry.id   AF-A0A940ZFJ3-F1
#
_cell.length_a   1.000
_cell.length_b   1.000
_cell.length_c   1.000
_cell.angle_alpha   90.00
_cell.angle_beta   90.00
_cell.angle_gamma   90.00
#
_symmetry.space_group_name_H-M   'P 1'
#
loop_
_entity.id
_entity.type
_entity.pdbx_description
1 polymer ?
#
loop_
_entity_poly.entity_id
_entity_poly.type
_entity_poly.pdbx_seq_one_letter_code
_entity_poly.pdbx_strand_id
1 'polypeptide(L)'
;MSQVAIMAELGIADSYFSDEKFMDAQVFYNEFVELHPTNPSVPYAMYQLGMCHYNRMESIDRDQSETAKARAAFERLITRFPNSKFSFLAEKRLRECKEMQAEHEFYVGHFYFKTKKYYAAMKRFEGITKNYPNLGLDYKVNYFLAESQRLWEKEKLEKKGPEKEDVGGIIRTPVQE
;
A
#
# COMPACT_ATOMS: atom_id res chain seq x y z
N MET A 1 0.03 34.17 23.61
CA MET A 1 -0.24 34.56 22.21
C MET A 1 -1.72 34.91 22.10
N SER A 2 -2.11 35.93 21.33
CA SER A 2 -3.54 36.25 21.17
C SER A 2 -4.22 35.17 20.33
N GLN A 3 -5.51 34.92 20.57
CA GLN A 3 -6.29 33.96 19.77
C GLN A 3 -6.30 34.32 18.28
N VAL A 4 -6.21 35.62 17.96
CA VAL A 4 -6.16 36.13 16.58
C VAL A 4 -4.86 35.76 15.87
N ALA A 5 -3.72 35.80 16.56
CA ALA A 5 -2.44 35.42 15.95
C ALA A 5 -2.41 33.94 15.54
N ILE A 6 -2.91 33.06 16.41
CA ILE A 6 -3.06 31.62 16.13
C ILE A 6 -3.99 31.37 14.93
N MET A 7 -5.09 32.13 14.82
CA MET A 7 -5.98 32.05 13.66
C MET A 7 -5.30 32.53 12.37
N ALA A 8 -4.47 33.57 12.45
CA ALA A 8 -3.73 34.07 11.29
C ALA A 8 -2.70 33.05 10.79
N GLU A 9 -1.99 32.36 11.68
CA GLU A 9 -1.04 31.29 11.31
C GLU A 9 -1.72 30.15 10.54
N LEU A 10 -2.87 29.67 11.03
CA LEU A 10 -3.67 28.69 10.28
C LEU A 10 -4.19 29.26 8.96
N GLY A 11 -4.61 30.52 8.95
CA GLY A 11 -5.08 31.20 7.74
C GLY A 11 -4.02 31.27 6.64
N ILE A 12 -2.74 31.42 7.00
CA ILE A 12 -1.62 31.36 6.05
C ILE A 12 -1.53 29.96 5.44
N ALA A 13 -1.55 28.92 6.27
CA ALA A 13 -1.51 27.53 5.81
C ALA A 13 -2.70 27.19 4.89
N ASP A 14 -3.91 27.61 5.29
CA ASP A 14 -5.14 27.43 4.52
C ASP A 14 -5.11 28.17 3.17
N SER A 15 -4.49 29.35 3.12
CA SER A 15 -4.30 30.10 1.87
C SER A 15 -3.40 29.34 0.90
N TYR A 16 -2.25 28.84 1.36
CA TYR A 16 -1.38 28.02 0.51
C TYR A 16 -2.05 26.74 0.05
N PHE A 17 -2.83 26.10 0.92
CA PHE A 17 -3.57 24.89 0.58
C PHE A 17 -4.60 25.17 -0.52
N SER A 18 -5.33 26.28 -0.40
CA SER A 18 -6.36 26.70 -1.35
C SER A 18 -5.78 27.11 -2.71
N ASP A 19 -4.54 27.61 -2.71
CA ASP A 19 -3.73 27.87 -3.91
C ASP A 19 -3.11 26.60 -4.54
N GLU A 20 -3.43 25.41 -4.02
CA GLU A 20 -2.84 24.11 -4.40
C GLU A 20 -1.32 24.03 -4.18
N LYS A 21 -0.75 24.96 -3.41
CA LYS A 21 0.67 24.99 -3.01
C LYS A 21 0.87 24.09 -1.80
N PHE A 22 0.63 22.80 -2.00
CA PHE A 22 0.59 21.81 -0.91
C PHE A 22 1.93 21.67 -0.17
N MET A 23 3.07 21.89 -0.84
CA MET A 23 4.38 21.88 -0.19
C MET A 23 4.53 23.02 0.82
N ASP A 24 4.15 24.22 0.43
CA ASP A 24 4.19 25.39 1.31
C ASP A 24 3.16 25.25 2.44
N ALA A 25 1.94 24.84 2.12
CA ALA A 25 0.88 24.59 3.11
C ALA A 25 1.33 23.58 4.17
N GLN A 26 1.99 22.49 3.75
CA GLN A 26 2.51 21.48 4.66
C GLN A 26 3.49 22.07 5.69
N VAL A 27 4.36 22.99 5.27
CA VAL A 27 5.33 23.64 6.18
C VAL A 27 4.59 24.39 7.28
N PHE A 28 3.64 25.25 6.92
CA PHE A 28 2.90 26.06 7.88
C PHE A 28 1.97 25.24 8.79
N TYR A 29 1.32 24.20 8.27
CA TYR A 29 0.53 23.31 9.14
C TYR A 29 1.41 22.53 10.12
N ASN A 30 2.62 22.10 9.71
CA ASN A 30 3.53 21.39 10.60
C ASN A 30 4.05 22.31 11.71
N GLU A 31 4.46 23.53 11.34
CA GLU A 31 4.87 24.55 12.29
C GLU A 31 3.76 24.86 13.31
N PHE A 32 2.51 25.00 12.86
CA PHE A 32 1.37 25.19 13.77
C PHE A 32 1.23 24.05 14.80
N VAL A 33 1.36 22.80 14.36
CA VAL A 33 1.25 21.61 15.23
C VAL A 33 2.40 21.55 16.25
N GLU A 34 3.60 21.99 15.86
CA GLU A 34 4.79 22.01 16.71
C GLU A 34 4.74 23.15 17.73
N LEU A 35 4.35 24.36 17.32
CA LEU A 35 4.29 25.54 18.18
C LEU A 35 3.12 25.51 19.15
N HIS A 36 1.99 24.90 18.76
CA HIS A 36 0.74 24.95 19.53
C HIS A 36 0.17 23.56 19.87
N PRO A 37 0.93 22.64 20.50
CA PRO A 37 0.57 21.22 20.61
C PRO A 37 -0.71 20.93 21.42
N THR A 38 -1.16 21.88 22.25
CA THR A 38 -2.39 21.78 23.08
C THR A 38 -3.59 22.53 22.48
N ASN A 39 -3.42 23.17 21.32
CA ASN A 39 -4.48 23.96 20.72
C ASN A 39 -5.63 23.08 20.16
N PRO A 40 -6.90 23.47 20.35
CA PRO A 40 -8.05 22.71 19.84
C PRO A 40 -8.06 22.49 18.32
N SER A 41 -7.34 23.31 17.55
CA SER A 41 -7.22 23.21 16.10
C SER A 41 -6.09 22.28 15.64
N VAL A 42 -5.28 21.69 16.54
CA VAL A 42 -4.23 20.74 16.15
C VAL A 42 -4.78 19.54 15.34
N PRO A 43 -5.92 18.92 15.69
CA PRO A 43 -6.47 17.83 14.88
C PRO A 43 -6.84 18.28 13.46
N TYR A 44 -7.25 19.54 13.27
CA TYR A 44 -7.50 20.12 11.95
C TYR A 44 -6.20 20.24 11.15
N ALA A 45 -5.17 20.88 11.73
CA ALA A 45 -3.88 21.05 11.07
C ALA A 45 -3.24 19.70 10.71
N MET A 46 -3.32 18.70 11.59
CA MET A 46 -2.85 17.34 11.31
C MET A 46 -3.63 16.66 10.19
N TYR A 47 -4.94 16.91 10.07
CA TYR A 47 -5.73 16.41 8.93
C TYR A 47 -5.25 17.05 7.64
N GLN A 48 -5.06 18.37 7.65
CA GLN A 48 -4.60 19.11 6.49
C GLN A 48 -3.18 18.72 6.06
N LEU A 49 -2.28 18.36 7.00
CA LEU A 49 -0.98 17.75 6.67
C LEU A 49 -1.14 16.46 5.86
N GLY A 50 -2.05 15.58 6.28
CA GLY A 50 -2.39 14.38 5.51
C GLY A 50 -2.96 14.72 4.14
N MET A 51 -3.84 15.73 4.07
CA MET A 51 -4.41 16.20 2.81
C MET A 51 -3.37 16.81 1.86
N CYS A 52 -2.33 17.48 2.36
CA CYS A 52 -1.24 18.01 1.52
C CYS A 52 -0.53 16.89 0.76
N HIS A 53 -0.26 15.77 1.42
CA HIS A 53 0.30 14.57 0.77
C HIS A 53 -0.73 13.88 -0.12
N TYR A 54 -1.98 13.77 0.34
CA TYR A 54 -3.05 13.11 -0.40
C TYR A 54 -3.30 13.76 -1.77
N ASN A 55 -3.34 15.10 -1.83
CA ASN A 55 -3.53 15.82 -3.10
C ASN A 55 -2.33 15.74 -4.04
N ARG A 56 -1.19 15.25 -3.57
CA ARG A 56 0.03 15.02 -4.37
C ARG A 56 0.21 13.54 -4.74
N MET A 57 -0.75 12.69 -4.39
CA MET A 57 -0.73 11.29 -4.80
C MET A 57 -0.80 11.19 -6.32
N GLU A 58 0.01 10.29 -6.87
CA GLU A 58 0.01 9.99 -8.30
C GLU A 58 -0.82 8.74 -8.61
N SER A 59 -0.96 8.41 -9.89
CA SER A 59 -1.66 7.21 -10.35
C SER A 59 -1.01 5.91 -9.87
N ILE A 60 -1.77 4.81 -9.91
CA ILE A 60 -1.37 3.49 -9.42
C ILE A 60 -0.09 2.93 -10.07
N ASP A 61 0.31 3.41 -11.24
CA ASP A 61 1.49 2.96 -11.98
C ASP A 61 2.76 3.77 -11.64
N ARG A 62 2.62 4.82 -10.83
CA ARG A 62 3.69 5.71 -10.40
C ARG A 62 4.12 5.48 -8.95
N ASP A 63 5.11 6.26 -8.51
CA ASP A 63 5.67 6.20 -7.17
C ASP A 63 4.62 6.49 -6.09
N GLN A 64 4.63 5.68 -5.03
CA GLN A 64 3.62 5.74 -3.96
C GLN A 64 4.14 6.44 -2.70
N SER A 65 5.22 7.23 -2.79
CA SER A 65 5.81 7.90 -1.62
C SER A 65 4.84 8.89 -0.99
N GLU A 66 4.15 9.71 -1.79
CA GLU A 66 3.15 10.66 -1.25
C GLU A 66 1.95 9.94 -0.65
N THR A 67 1.49 8.84 -1.26
CA THR A 67 0.45 7.97 -0.68
C THR A 67 0.86 7.41 0.67
N ALA A 68 2.12 6.96 0.82
CA ALA A 68 2.65 6.44 2.08
C ALA A 68 2.75 7.53 3.16
N LYS A 69 3.15 8.75 2.80
CA LYS A 69 3.20 9.90 3.71
C LYS A 69 1.80 10.32 4.14
N ALA A 70 0.85 10.38 3.22
CA ALA A 70 -0.56 10.68 3.52
C ALA A 70 -1.13 9.65 4.50
N ARG A 71 -0.93 8.35 4.22
CA ARG A 71 -1.32 7.25 5.11
C ARG A 71 -0.78 7.44 6.53
N ALA A 72 0.53 7.68 6.66
CA ALA A 72 1.18 7.85 7.95
C ALA A 72 0.67 9.09 8.72
N ALA A 73 0.38 10.18 8.01
CA ALA A 73 -0.19 11.39 8.60
C ALA A 73 -1.60 11.15 9.15
N PHE A 74 -2.46 10.49 8.38
CA PHE A 74 -3.82 10.13 8.82
C PHE A 74 -3.79 9.14 9.99
N GLU A 75 -2.92 8.12 9.96
CA GLU A 75 -2.73 7.18 11.08
C GLU A 75 -2.28 7.90 12.36
N ARG A 76 -1.36 8.87 12.24
CA ARG A 76 -0.91 9.69 13.37
C ARG A 76 -2.04 10.52 13.97
N LEU A 77 -2.88 11.13 13.13
CA LEU A 77 -4.06 11.90 13.58
C LEU A 77 -5.04 11.01 14.33
N ILE A 78 -5.43 9.86 13.74
CA ILE A 78 -6.40 8.94 14.35
C ILE A 78 -5.87 8.41 15.67
N THR A 79 -4.58 8.06 15.74
CA THR A 79 -3.94 7.56 16.97
C THR A 79 -3.90 8.63 18.06
N ARG A 80 -3.55 9.87 17.72
CA ARG A 80 -3.36 10.96 18.69
C ARG A 80 -4.70 11.57 19.15
N PHE A 81 -5.70 11.64 18.27
CA PHE A 81 -6.97 12.31 18.51
C PHE A 81 -8.18 11.47 18.10
N PRO A 82 -8.36 10.25 18.64
CA PRO A 82 -9.35 9.29 18.14
C PRO A 82 -10.80 9.82 18.13
N ASN A 83 -11.15 10.72 19.06
CA ASN A 83 -12.52 11.26 19.18
C ASN A 83 -12.75 12.56 18.39
N SER A 84 -11.76 13.02 17.61
CA SER A 84 -11.90 14.23 16.80
C SER A 84 -12.76 13.99 15.57
N LYS A 85 -13.58 14.97 15.18
CA LYS A 85 -14.30 14.96 13.89
C LYS A 85 -13.35 14.74 12.70
N PHE A 86 -12.11 15.21 12.82
CA PHE A 86 -11.10 15.07 11.78
C PHE A 86 -10.50 13.67 11.71
N SER A 87 -10.50 12.91 12.81
CA SER A 87 -10.10 11.51 12.80
C SER A 87 -11.11 10.66 12.05
N PHE A 88 -12.41 10.92 12.23
CA PHE A 88 -13.46 10.30 11.42
C PHE A 88 -13.30 10.59 9.92
N LEU A 89 -12.99 11.84 9.55
CA LEU A 89 -12.69 12.18 8.15
C LEU A 89 -11.41 11.51 7.64
N ALA A 90 -10.40 11.39 8.51
CA ALA A 90 -9.12 10.75 8.20
C ALA A 90 -9.25 9.25 7.97
N GLU A 91 -10.19 8.55 8.64
CA GLU A 91 -10.42 7.12 8.42
C GLU A 91 -10.77 6.80 6.97
N LYS A 92 -11.63 7.63 6.36
CA LYS A 92 -11.97 7.50 4.94
C LYS A 92 -10.74 7.69 4.06
N ARG A 93 -9.97 8.76 4.28
CA ARG A 93 -8.76 9.05 3.49
C ARG A 93 -7.67 8.00 3.69
N LEU A 94 -7.54 7.47 4.90
CA LEU A 94 -6.65 6.37 5.22
C LEU A 94 -7.02 5.11 4.43
N ARG A 95 -8.32 4.79 4.34
CA ARG A 95 -8.80 3.67 3.53
C ARG A 95 -8.43 3.85 2.05
N GLU A 96 -8.68 5.03 1.49
CA GLU A 96 -8.33 5.34 0.09
C GLU A 96 -6.81 5.25 -0.17
N CYS A 97 -5.97 5.70 0.77
CA CYS A 97 -4.50 5.53 0.67
C CYS A 97 -4.10 4.06 0.64
N LYS A 98 -4.72 3.23 1.51
CA LYS A 98 -4.46 1.78 1.56
C LYS A 98 -4.94 1.08 0.27
N GLU A 99 -6.07 1.50 -0.27
CA GLU A 99 -6.59 1.01 -1.56
C GLU A 99 -5.63 1.32 -2.69
N MET A 100 -5.18 2.57 -2.82
CA MET A 100 -4.22 2.98 -3.83
C MET A 100 -2.93 2.15 -3.78
N GLN A 101 -2.39 1.91 -2.57
CA GLN A 101 -1.18 1.08 -2.42
C GLN A 101 -1.44 -0.40 -2.75
N ALA A 102 -2.60 -0.94 -2.36
CA ALA A 102 -2.98 -2.30 -2.70
C ALA A 102 -3.17 -2.47 -4.23
N GLU A 103 -3.75 -1.47 -4.89
CA GLU A 103 -3.91 -1.44 -6.34
C GLU A 103 -2.58 -1.33 -7.08
N HIS A 104 -1.64 -0.52 -6.56
CA HIS A 104 -0.26 -0.47 -7.09
C HIS A 104 0.42 -1.83 -7.00
N GLU A 105 0.37 -2.49 -5.84
CA GLU A 105 0.93 -3.84 -5.66
C GLU A 105 0.25 -4.86 -6.59
N PHE A 106 -1.07 -4.73 -6.78
CA PHE A 106 -1.81 -5.58 -7.71
C PHE A 106 -1.36 -5.33 -9.15
N TYR A 107 -1.20 -4.06 -9.55
CA TYR A 107 -0.72 -3.67 -10.89
C TYR A 107 0.63 -4.31 -11.20
N VAL A 108 1.58 -4.21 -10.26
CA VAL A 108 2.91 -4.82 -10.39
C VAL A 108 2.83 -6.35 -10.40
N GLY A 109 2.04 -6.94 -9.50
CA GLY A 109 1.82 -8.40 -9.45
C GLY A 109 1.20 -8.94 -10.73
N HIS A 110 0.22 -8.24 -11.29
CA HIS A 110 -0.43 -8.60 -12.54
C HIS A 110 0.51 -8.47 -13.74
N PHE A 111 1.39 -7.46 -13.76
CA PHE A 111 2.45 -7.38 -14.77
C PHE A 111 3.39 -8.60 -14.71
N TYR A 112 3.82 -9.01 -13.52
CA TYR A 112 4.61 -10.23 -13.35
C TYR A 112 3.86 -11.50 -13.80
N PHE A 113 2.57 -11.58 -13.49
CA PHE A 113 1.72 -12.69 -13.91
C PHE A 113 1.65 -12.79 -15.44
N LYS A 114 1.39 -11.65 -16.13
CA LYS A 114 1.31 -11.58 -17.59
C LYS A 114 2.64 -11.90 -18.28
N THR A 115 3.76 -11.61 -17.62
CA THR A 115 5.12 -11.93 -18.11
C THR A 115 5.61 -13.33 -17.68
N LYS A 116 4.71 -14.17 -17.16
CA LYS A 116 4.97 -15.55 -16.70
C LYS A 116 6.00 -15.65 -15.56
N LYS A 117 6.25 -14.56 -14.84
CA LYS A 117 7.10 -14.54 -13.64
C LYS A 117 6.26 -14.90 -12.42
N TYR A 118 5.72 -16.12 -12.39
CA TYR A 118 4.68 -16.53 -11.44
C TYR A 118 5.09 -16.47 -9.98
N TYR A 119 6.35 -16.80 -9.66
CA TYR A 119 6.85 -16.64 -8.29
C TYR A 119 6.81 -15.19 -7.83
N ALA A 120 7.29 -14.24 -8.66
CA ALA A 120 7.27 -12.82 -8.33
C ALA A 120 5.83 -12.29 -8.21
N ALA A 121 4.93 -12.71 -9.10
CA ALA A 121 3.51 -12.38 -9.03
C ALA A 121 2.87 -12.88 -7.72
N MET A 122 3.11 -14.15 -7.36
CA MET A 122 2.67 -14.76 -6.11
C MET A 122 3.12 -13.95 -4.90
N LYS A 123 4.41 -13.58 -4.80
CA LYS A 123 4.92 -12.79 -3.66
C LYS A 123 4.24 -11.42 -3.56
N ARG A 124 3.89 -10.78 -4.69
CA ARG A 124 3.14 -9.52 -4.71
C ARG A 124 1.72 -9.71 -4.17
N PHE A 125 0.98 -10.71 -4.67
CA PHE A 125 -0.38 -10.97 -4.21
C PHE A 125 -0.43 -11.42 -2.74
N GLU A 126 0.53 -12.21 -2.25
CA GLU A 126 0.70 -12.52 -0.82
C GLU A 126 0.91 -11.25 0.03
N GLY A 127 1.68 -10.29 -0.50
CA GLY A 127 1.88 -9.00 0.16
C GLY A 127 0.56 -8.23 0.33
N ILE A 128 -0.32 -8.30 -0.66
CA ILE A 128 -1.62 -7.64 -0.61
C ILE A 128 -2.53 -8.29 0.43
N THR A 129 -2.68 -9.61 0.41
CA THR A 129 -3.54 -10.33 1.38
C THR A 129 -3.07 -10.13 2.82
N LYS A 130 -1.76 -10.01 3.03
CA LYS A 130 -1.19 -9.78 4.37
C LYS A 130 -1.36 -8.34 4.86
N ASN A 131 -1.10 -7.36 3.99
CA ASN A 131 -0.97 -5.95 4.42
C ASN A 131 -2.24 -5.12 4.23
N TYR A 132 -3.16 -5.56 3.37
CA TYR A 132 -4.36 -4.82 2.98
C TYR A 132 -5.66 -5.65 3.06
N PRO A 133 -5.95 -6.31 4.20
CA PRO A 133 -7.18 -7.08 4.34
C PRO A 133 -8.42 -6.16 4.34
N ASN A 134 -9.56 -6.68 3.88
CA ASN A 134 -10.87 -6.04 3.97
C ASN A 134 -11.03 -4.73 3.15
N LEU A 135 -10.25 -4.55 2.08
CA LEU A 135 -10.42 -3.44 1.14
C LEU A 135 -11.40 -3.76 0.00
N GLY A 136 -11.96 -4.96 -0.05
CA GLY A 136 -12.84 -5.40 -1.15
C GLY A 136 -12.07 -5.91 -2.38
N LEU A 137 -10.74 -6.01 -2.30
CA LEU A 137 -9.89 -6.61 -3.33
C LEU A 137 -9.71 -8.13 -3.14
N ASP A 138 -10.22 -8.70 -2.04
CA ASP A 138 -9.90 -10.05 -1.58
C ASP A 138 -10.19 -11.12 -2.65
N TYR A 139 -11.37 -11.07 -3.28
CA TYR A 139 -11.73 -12.02 -4.34
C TYR A 139 -10.75 -11.99 -5.52
N LYS A 140 -10.45 -10.79 -6.02
CA LYS A 140 -9.56 -10.58 -7.17
C LYS A 140 -8.14 -11.02 -6.84
N VAL A 141 -7.62 -10.62 -5.68
CA VAL A 141 -6.25 -10.93 -5.24
C VAL A 141 -6.11 -12.43 -5.01
N ASN A 142 -7.06 -13.07 -4.32
CA ASN A 142 -7.02 -14.50 -4.03
C ASN A 142 -7.07 -15.35 -5.31
N TYR A 143 -7.84 -14.94 -6.32
CA TYR A 143 -7.85 -15.60 -7.62
C TYR A 143 -6.45 -15.61 -8.26
N PHE A 144 -5.83 -14.44 -8.38
CA PHE A 144 -4.51 -14.35 -9.02
C PHE A 144 -3.40 -14.96 -8.18
N LEU A 145 -3.52 -14.94 -6.85
CA LEU A 145 -2.60 -15.64 -5.95
C LEU A 145 -2.64 -17.16 -6.20
N ALA A 146 -3.83 -17.76 -6.18
CA ALA A 146 -4.01 -19.19 -6.41
C ALA A 146 -3.54 -19.60 -7.81
N GLU A 147 -3.86 -18.81 -8.83
CA GLU A 147 -3.43 -19.10 -10.21
C GLU A 147 -1.92 -18.95 -10.38
N SER A 148 -1.30 -17.95 -9.74
CA SER A 148 0.16 -17.82 -9.72
C SER A 148 0.85 -19.02 -9.06
N GLN A 149 0.30 -19.51 -7.94
CA GLN A 149 0.81 -20.71 -7.27
C GLN A 149 0.73 -21.95 -8.16
N ARG A 150 -0.44 -22.18 -8.77
CA ARG A 150 -0.67 -23.30 -9.68
C ARG A 150 0.30 -23.31 -10.86
N LEU A 151 0.48 -22.15 -11.50
CA LEU A 151 1.36 -22.02 -12.65
C LEU A 151 2.84 -22.16 -12.26
N TRP A 152 3.24 -21.60 -11.11
CA TRP A 152 4.61 -21.76 -10.61
C TRP A 152 4.96 -23.22 -10.29
N GLU A 153 4.04 -23.97 -9.66
CA GLU A 153 4.27 -25.39 -9.38
C GLU A 153 4.32 -26.23 -10.67
N LYS A 154 3.46 -25.92 -11.65
CA LYS A 154 3.54 -26.56 -12.98
C LYS A 154 4.90 -26.34 -13.64
N GLU A 155 5.42 -25.11 -13.63
CA GLU A 155 6.76 -24.83 -14.17
C GLU A 155 7.88 -25.58 -13.46
N LYS A 156 7.75 -25.80 -12.14
CA LYS A 156 8.74 -26.57 -11.36
C LYS A 156 8.72 -28.04 -11.73
N LEU A 157 7.53 -28.61 -11.93
CA LEU A 157 7.35 -30.00 -12.37
C LEU A 157 7.92 -30.21 -13.77
N GLU A 158 7.61 -29.32 -14.73
CA GLU A 158 8.14 -29.40 -16.09
C GLU A 158 9.67 -29.33 -16.12
N LYS A 159 10.28 -28.51 -15.24
CA LYS A 159 11.74 -28.40 -15.11
C LYS A 159 12.41 -29.61 -14.48
N LYS A 160 11.71 -30.39 -13.65
CA LYS A 160 12.28 -31.61 -13.03
C LYS A 160 12.43 -32.77 -14.02
N GLY A 161 11.73 -32.74 -15.16
CA GLY A 161 11.73 -33.83 -16.15
C GLY A 161 11.14 -35.14 -15.59
N PRO A 162 10.78 -36.12 -16.44
CA PRO A 162 10.44 -37.44 -15.95
C PRO A 162 11.70 -38.04 -15.29
N GLU A 163 11.59 -38.49 -14.04
CA GLU A 163 12.58 -39.40 -13.47
C GLU A 163 12.72 -40.57 -14.45
N LYS A 164 13.93 -40.77 -14.98
CA LYS A 164 14.22 -41.99 -15.74
C LYS A 164 14.03 -43.13 -14.74
N GLU A 165 12.95 -43.89 -14.87
CA GLU A 165 12.87 -45.20 -14.25
C GLU A 165 14.11 -45.98 -14.72
N ASP A 166 15.06 -46.18 -13.83
CA ASP A 166 16.15 -47.13 -14.03
C ASP A 166 15.50 -48.50 -14.19
N VAL A 167 15.25 -48.91 -15.44
CA VAL A 167 14.92 -50.30 -15.79
C VAL A 167 16.21 -51.13 -15.69
N GLY A 168 16.75 -51.18 -14.47
CA GLY A 168 17.95 -51.92 -14.12
C GLY A 168 17.61 -53.39 -13.87
N GLY A 169 17.87 -54.23 -14.87
CA GLY A 169 18.26 -55.62 -14.63
C GLY A 169 17.21 -56.71 -14.88
N ILE A 170 16.84 -56.94 -16.14
CA ILE A 170 16.40 -58.29 -16.53
C ILE A 170 17.65 -59.19 -16.48
N ILE A 171 17.80 -59.93 -15.37
CA ILE A 171 18.79 -61.00 -15.27
C ILE A 171 18.38 -62.08 -16.26
N ARG A 172 19.05 -62.13 -17.42
CA ARG A 172 19.02 -63.29 -18.31
C ARG A 172 19.87 -64.38 -17.66
N THR A 173 19.22 -65.39 -17.08
CA THR A 173 19.86 -66.68 -16.79
C THR A 173 20.22 -67.36 -18.12
N PRO A 174 21.47 -67.80 -18.33
CA PRO A 174 21.77 -68.71 -19.42
C PRO A 174 21.42 -70.13 -18.98
N VAL A 175 20.51 -70.75 -19.72
CA VAL A 175 20.29 -72.20 -19.74
C VAL A 175 21.31 -72.80 -20.70
N GLN A 176 22.22 -73.64 -20.22
CA GLN A 176 22.96 -74.67 -20.99
C GLN A 176 23.27 -75.81 -20.00
N GLU A 177 22.52 -76.91 -20.09
CA GLU A 177 22.86 -78.21 -20.73
C GLU A 177 23.78 -79.10 -19.90
#